data_AF-A0A6P0VWB8-F1
#
_entry.id   AF-A0A6P0VWB8-F1
#
_cell.length_a   1.000
_cell.length_b   1.000
_cell.length_c   1.000
_cell.angle_alpha   90.00
_cell.angle_beta   90.00
_cell.angle_gamma   90.00
#
_symmetry.space_group_name_H-M   'P 1'
#
loop_
_entity.id
_entity.type
_entity.pdbx_description
1 polymer ?
#
loop_
_entity_poly.entity_id
_entity_poly.type
_entity_poly.pdbx_seq_one_letter_code
_entity_poly.pdbx_strand_id
1 'polypeptide(L)'
;MSNSTTLRLLYQCELGNKKVCDRTWKRVKNRLGLHSIDENVPDIEIVELVKAYAFLRRLYPNRPIAKAKVEQYLTIRNNLPNFHSCSGQELYEIFQRLEPCPSDATIYRWGEQIGCKFGKYKIYNTEQINRWVEFLARNPNFKFPYNRLKKVG
;
A
#
# COMPACT_ATOMS: atom_id res chain seq x y z
N MET A 1 -7.68 -21.87 -23.34
CA MET A 1 -8.34 -20.58 -23.06
C MET A 1 -7.44 -19.78 -22.15
N SER A 2 -6.80 -18.74 -22.66
CA SER A 2 -5.99 -17.85 -21.82
C SER A 2 -6.95 -17.10 -20.90
N ASN A 3 -6.88 -17.36 -19.58
CA ASN A 3 -7.59 -16.56 -18.60
C ASN A 3 -6.99 -15.14 -18.63
N SER A 4 -7.53 -14.28 -19.51
CA SER A 4 -7.16 -12.87 -19.56
C SER A 4 -7.49 -12.27 -18.20
N THR A 5 -6.45 -12.04 -17.40
CA THR A 5 -6.60 -11.48 -16.07
C THR A 5 -6.81 -9.98 -16.21
N THR A 6 -8.07 -9.55 -16.14
CA THR A 6 -8.42 -8.13 -16.23
C THR A 6 -8.11 -7.39 -14.93
N LEU A 7 -7.93 -6.06 -15.01
CA LEU A 7 -7.79 -5.20 -13.83
C LEU A 7 -8.94 -5.37 -12.83
N ARG A 8 -10.15 -5.64 -13.32
CA ARG A 8 -11.32 -5.92 -12.47
C ARG A 8 -11.17 -7.20 -11.70
N LEU A 9 -10.69 -8.28 -12.34
CA LEU A 9 -10.47 -9.56 -11.65
C LEU A 9 -9.42 -9.41 -10.55
N LEU A 10 -8.31 -8.71 -10.84
CA LEU A 10 -7.28 -8.40 -9.84
C LEU A 10 -7.87 -7.63 -8.64
N TYR A 11 -8.66 -6.60 -8.91
CA TYR A 11 -9.36 -5.84 -7.86
C TYR A 11 -10.26 -6.74 -7.01
N GLN A 12 -11.04 -7.63 -7.63
CA GLN A 12 -11.95 -8.53 -6.93
C GLN A 12 -11.20 -9.56 -6.07
N CYS A 13 -10.10 -10.11 -6.58
CA CYS A 13 -9.24 -11.04 -5.84
C CYS A 13 -8.70 -10.38 -4.56
N GLU A 14 -8.11 -9.20 -4.67
CA GLU A 14 -7.57 -8.46 -3.52
C GLU A 14 -8.66 -8.01 -2.52
N LEU A 15 -9.86 -7.72 -3.01
CA LEU A 15 -11.02 -7.41 -2.17
C LEU A 15 -11.54 -8.62 -1.38
N GLY A 16 -10.98 -9.81 -1.61
CA GLY A 16 -11.38 -11.08 -0.99
C GLY A 16 -12.35 -11.89 -1.85
N ASN A 17 -12.07 -11.99 -3.16
CA ASN A 17 -12.89 -12.69 -4.17
C ASN A 17 -14.36 -12.23 -4.22
N LYS A 18 -14.62 -10.94 -3.97
CA LYS A 18 -15.97 -10.39 -4.00
C LYS A 18 -16.32 -9.93 -5.41
N LYS A 19 -17.49 -10.36 -5.93
CA LYS A 19 -18.02 -9.83 -7.19
C LYS A 19 -18.31 -8.33 -7.06
N VAL A 20 -17.89 -7.58 -8.07
CA VAL A 20 -18.05 -6.13 -8.17
C VAL A 20 -18.86 -5.85 -9.42
N CYS A 21 -19.94 -5.06 -9.34
CA CYS A 21 -20.76 -4.70 -10.48
C CYS A 21 -20.15 -3.57 -11.33
N ASP A 22 -20.65 -3.39 -12.56
CA ASP A 22 -20.08 -2.45 -13.54
C ASP A 22 -20.10 -1.01 -13.05
N ARG A 23 -21.17 -0.61 -12.36
CA ARG A 23 -21.29 0.73 -11.78
C ARG A 23 -20.20 1.00 -10.75
N THR A 24 -19.93 0.02 -9.88
CA THR A 24 -18.86 0.12 -8.87
C THR A 24 -17.50 0.15 -9.55
N TRP A 25 -17.29 -0.71 -10.54
CA TRP A 25 -16.03 -0.74 -11.28
C TRP A 25 -15.75 0.56 -12.04
N LYS A 26 -16.74 1.15 -12.71
CA LYS A 26 -16.64 2.47 -13.35
C LYS A 26 -16.22 3.55 -12.35
N ARG A 27 -16.77 3.53 -11.13
CA ARG A 27 -16.36 4.46 -10.05
C ARG A 27 -14.91 4.25 -9.60
N VAL A 28 -14.45 3.00 -9.53
CA VAL A 28 -13.05 2.69 -9.20
C VAL A 28 -12.12 3.26 -10.27
N LYS A 29 -12.39 2.98 -11.57
CA LYS A 29 -11.59 3.53 -12.67
C LYS A 29 -11.52 5.05 -12.65
N ASN A 30 -12.67 5.71 -12.47
CA ASN A 30 -12.71 7.18 -12.39
C ASN A 30 -11.89 7.72 -11.21
N ARG A 31 -11.97 7.09 -10.03
CA ARG A 31 -11.19 7.51 -8.86
C ARG A 31 -9.69 7.33 -9.03
N LEU A 32 -9.27 6.32 -9.79
CA LEU A 32 -7.86 6.05 -10.06
C LEU A 32 -7.35 6.75 -11.33
N GLY A 33 -8.22 7.46 -12.07
CA GLY A 33 -7.85 8.11 -13.33
C GLY A 33 -7.72 7.17 -14.53
N LEU A 34 -8.23 5.93 -14.44
CA LEU A 34 -8.04 4.86 -15.43
C LEU A 34 -9.16 4.79 -16.47
N HIS A 35 -9.78 5.92 -16.80
CA HIS A 35 -11.01 5.96 -17.61
C HIS A 35 -10.78 5.60 -19.09
N SER A 36 -9.57 5.85 -19.60
CA SER A 36 -9.15 5.58 -20.99
C SER A 36 -8.32 4.31 -21.15
N ILE A 37 -8.10 3.55 -20.06
CA ILE A 37 -7.16 2.43 -20.05
C ILE A 37 -7.88 1.13 -20.43
N ASP A 38 -7.28 0.36 -21.35
CA ASP A 38 -7.71 -0.99 -21.68
C ASP A 38 -7.43 -1.93 -20.50
N GLU A 39 -8.47 -2.58 -19.99
CA GLU A 39 -8.40 -3.46 -18.83
C GLU A 39 -7.69 -4.79 -19.13
N ASN A 40 -7.42 -5.09 -20.40
CA ASN A 40 -6.75 -6.30 -20.88
C ASN A 40 -5.25 -6.09 -21.14
N VAL A 41 -4.75 -4.86 -21.07
CA VAL A 41 -3.32 -4.53 -21.23
C VAL A 41 -2.80 -3.92 -19.93
N PRO A 42 -2.48 -4.77 -18.93
CA PRO A 42 -2.04 -4.27 -17.64
C PRO A 42 -0.60 -3.75 -17.71
N ASP A 43 -0.43 -2.44 -17.61
CA ASP A 43 0.82 -1.85 -17.11
C ASP A 43 1.02 -2.29 -15.64
N ILE A 44 2.24 -2.66 -15.27
CA ILE A 44 2.62 -3.09 -13.92
C ILE A 44 2.24 -2.02 -12.90
N GLU A 45 2.46 -0.74 -13.21
CA GLU A 45 2.14 0.37 -12.30
C GLU A 45 0.63 0.47 -12.04
N ILE A 46 -0.17 0.26 -13.09
CA ILE A 46 -1.64 0.27 -13.00
C ILE A 46 -2.13 -0.93 -12.18
N VAL A 47 -1.53 -2.10 -12.38
CA VAL A 47 -1.85 -3.30 -11.59
C VAL A 47 -1.62 -3.05 -10.11
N GLU A 48 -0.45 -2.53 -9.75
CA GLU A 48 -0.12 -2.27 -8.34
C GLU A 48 -1.01 -1.17 -7.75
N LEU A 49 -1.39 -0.15 -8.53
CA LEU A 49 -2.36 0.87 -8.13
C LEU A 49 -3.73 0.28 -7.83
N VAL A 50 -4.23 -0.61 -8.70
CA VAL A 50 -5.52 -1.28 -8.53
C VAL A 50 -5.52 -2.20 -7.31
N LYS A 51 -4.46 -3.00 -7.14
CA LYS A 51 -4.29 -3.88 -5.97
C LYS A 51 -4.22 -3.08 -4.67
N ALA A 52 -3.43 -2.01 -4.62
CA ALA A 52 -3.34 -1.15 -3.46
C ALA A 52 -4.69 -0.50 -3.11
N TYR A 53 -5.42 -0.01 -4.10
CA TYR A 53 -6.76 0.54 -3.87
C TYR A 53 -7.74 -0.52 -3.37
N ALA A 54 -7.71 -1.74 -3.90
CA ALA A 54 -8.52 -2.87 -3.45
C ALA A 54 -8.23 -3.24 -2.00
N PHE A 55 -6.94 -3.36 -1.65
CA PHE A 55 -6.48 -3.65 -0.30
C PHE A 55 -6.98 -2.59 0.70
N LEU A 56 -6.77 -1.31 0.39
CA LEU A 56 -7.25 -0.20 1.22
C LEU A 56 -8.78 -0.19 1.32
N ARG A 57 -9.52 -0.54 0.25
CA ARG A 57 -10.98 -0.66 0.28
C ARG A 57 -11.45 -1.81 1.15
N ARG A 58 -10.74 -2.94 1.16
CA ARG A 58 -11.04 -4.08 2.04
C ARG A 58 -10.91 -3.68 3.51
N LEU A 59 -9.87 -2.92 3.84
CA LEU A 59 -9.64 -2.42 5.20
C LEU A 59 -10.64 -1.31 5.60
N TYR A 60 -11.01 -0.44 4.65
CA TYR A 60 -11.96 0.65 4.89
C TYR A 60 -13.15 0.60 3.93
N PRO A 61 -14.08 -0.33 4.14
CA PRO A 61 -15.21 -0.51 3.22
C PRO A 61 -16.01 0.79 3.05
N ASN A 62 -16.18 1.56 4.14
CA ASN A 62 -17.08 2.71 4.19
C ASN A 62 -16.37 4.07 4.01
N ARG A 63 -15.04 4.13 3.90
CA ARG A 63 -14.33 5.42 3.82
C ARG A 63 -14.02 5.83 2.37
N PRO A 64 -14.10 7.14 2.03
CA PRO A 64 -13.54 7.61 0.77
C PRO A 64 -12.02 7.35 0.77
N ILE A 65 -11.50 6.89 -0.36
CA ILE A 65 -10.07 6.66 -0.57
C ILE A 65 -9.70 7.49 -1.80
N ALA A 66 -8.92 8.55 -1.58
CA ALA A 66 -8.41 9.40 -2.65
C ALA A 66 -7.19 8.74 -3.31
N LYS A 67 -6.98 9.01 -4.61
CA LYS A 67 -5.84 8.49 -5.37
C LYS A 67 -4.49 8.79 -4.69
N ALA A 68 -4.30 10.03 -4.23
CA ALA A 68 -3.10 10.46 -3.52
C ALA A 68 -2.76 9.58 -2.30
N LYS A 69 -3.79 9.06 -1.60
CA LYS A 69 -3.58 8.15 -0.47
C LYS A 69 -3.09 6.77 -0.92
N VAL A 70 -3.55 6.30 -2.08
CA VAL A 70 -3.08 5.05 -2.70
C VAL A 70 -1.63 5.21 -3.15
N GLU A 71 -1.32 6.32 -3.80
CA GLU A 71 0.03 6.65 -4.26
C GLU A 71 1.01 6.79 -3.09
N GLN A 72 0.59 7.41 -1.98
CA GLN A 72 1.39 7.46 -0.76
C GLN A 72 1.62 6.06 -0.16
N TYR A 73 0.57 5.23 -0.09
CA TYR A 73 0.70 3.84 0.35
C TYR A 73 1.69 3.06 -0.52
N LEU A 74 1.58 3.18 -1.85
CA LEU A 74 2.51 2.55 -2.78
C LEU A 74 3.94 3.07 -2.62
N THR A 75 4.11 4.37 -2.43
CA THR A 75 5.43 4.96 -2.20
C THR A 75 6.09 4.33 -0.97
N ILE A 76 5.37 4.25 0.14
CA ILE A 76 5.89 3.62 1.37
C ILE A 76 6.15 2.13 1.14
N ARG A 77 5.21 1.42 0.51
CA ARG A 77 5.33 0.00 0.21
C ARG A 77 6.54 -0.31 -0.65
N ASN A 78 6.78 0.46 -1.69
CA ASN A 78 7.88 0.24 -2.64
C ASN A 78 9.25 0.57 -2.04
N ASN A 79 9.29 1.28 -0.91
CA ASN A 79 10.52 1.50 -0.14
C ASN A 79 10.83 0.35 0.84
N LEU A 80 9.96 -0.67 0.95
CA LEU A 80 10.25 -1.91 1.68
C LEU A 80 11.05 -2.87 0.79
N PRO A 81 12.20 -3.40 1.27
CA PRO A 81 13.05 -4.30 0.47
C PRO A 81 12.34 -5.63 0.15
N ASN A 82 11.49 -6.11 1.06
CA ASN A 82 10.64 -7.27 0.83
C ASN A 82 9.31 -7.09 1.56
N PHE A 83 8.23 -7.02 0.80
CA PHE A 83 6.88 -6.82 1.33
C PHE A 83 6.27 -8.09 1.92
N HIS A 84 6.77 -9.28 1.57
CA HIS A 84 6.24 -10.56 2.06
C HIS A 84 6.73 -10.90 3.47
N SER A 85 7.95 -10.47 3.78
CA SER A 85 8.57 -10.61 5.10
C SER A 85 9.68 -9.58 5.27
N CYS A 86 9.71 -8.88 6.40
CA CYS A 86 10.81 -8.00 6.75
C CYS A 86 11.15 -8.16 8.23
N SER A 87 12.44 -8.04 8.55
CA SER A 87 12.92 -7.93 9.92
C SER A 87 12.58 -6.56 10.51
N GLY A 88 12.57 -6.47 11.84
CA GLY A 88 12.43 -5.22 12.55
C GLY A 88 13.58 -4.25 12.26
N GLN A 89 14.77 -4.76 11.96
CA GLN A 89 15.91 -3.97 11.54
C GLN A 89 15.66 -3.29 10.19
N GLU A 90 15.21 -4.03 9.17
CA GLU A 90 14.85 -3.45 7.86
C GLU A 90 13.71 -2.44 8.00
N LEU A 91 12.70 -2.76 8.80
CA LEU A 91 11.58 -1.84 9.05
C LEU A 91 12.06 -0.56 9.78
N TYR A 92 13.01 -0.69 10.71
CA TYR A 92 13.60 0.45 11.39
C TYR A 92 14.38 1.35 10.44
N GLU A 93 15.21 0.78 9.58
CA GLU A 93 15.97 1.52 8.56
C GLU A 93 15.07 2.33 7.63
N ILE A 94 13.87 1.82 7.36
CA ILE A 94 12.85 2.55 6.58
C ILE A 94 12.30 3.72 7.37
N PHE A 95 11.98 3.54 8.65
CA PHE A 95 11.56 4.65 9.50
C PHE A 95 12.62 5.74 9.57
N GLN A 96 13.90 5.38 9.63
CA GLN A 96 15.02 6.33 9.63
C GLN A 96 15.16 7.14 8.33
N ARG A 97 14.51 6.72 7.24
CA ARG A 97 14.47 7.45 5.97
C ARG A 97 13.29 8.43 5.87
N LEU A 98 12.37 8.42 6.84
CA LEU A 98 11.26 9.36 6.89
C LEU A 98 11.74 10.74 7.33
N GLU A 99 11.05 11.77 6.84
CA GLU A 99 11.20 13.15 7.23
C GLU A 99 9.88 13.69 7.82
N PRO A 100 9.88 14.17 9.08
CA PRO A 100 11.01 14.15 10.01
C PRO A 100 11.35 12.71 10.44
N CYS A 101 12.59 12.46 10.84
CA CYS A 101 12.99 11.13 11.32
C CYS A 101 12.32 10.84 12.68
N PRO A 102 11.53 9.75 12.82
CA PRO A 102 10.89 9.41 14.08
C PRO A 102 11.91 8.86 15.08
N SER A 103 11.77 9.26 16.34
CA SER A 103 12.53 8.66 17.45
C SER A 103 12.06 7.24 17.76
N ASP A 104 12.92 6.44 18.40
CA ASP A 104 12.60 5.07 18.83
C ASP A 104 11.32 5.03 19.67
N ALA A 105 11.19 5.90 20.67
CA ALA A 105 10.00 6.00 21.51
C ALA A 105 8.73 6.30 20.69
N THR A 106 8.85 7.01 19.57
CA THR A 106 7.74 7.26 18.65
C THR A 106 7.36 6.00 17.88
N ILE A 107 8.35 5.26 17.37
CA ILE A 107 8.14 3.97 16.69
C ILE A 107 7.47 2.97 17.63
N TYR A 108 7.95 2.83 18.87
CA TYR A 108 7.32 1.94 19.86
C TYR A 108 5.86 2.31 20.15
N ARG A 109 5.55 3.61 20.32
CA ARG A 109 4.18 4.09 20.52
C ARG A 109 3.27 3.78 19.33
N TRP A 110 3.78 3.94 18.10
CA TRP A 110 3.02 3.55 16.90
C TRP A 110 2.71 2.06 16.88
N GLY A 111 3.67 1.23 17.28
CA GLY A 111 3.48 -0.22 17.38
C GLY A 111 2.34 -0.60 18.32
N GLU A 112 2.22 0.08 19.46
CA GLU A 112 1.08 -0.10 20.38
C GLU A 112 -0.24 0.37 19.74
N GLN A 113 -0.25 1.54 19.07
CA GLN A 113 -1.45 2.09 18.42
C GLN A 113 -2.03 1.19 17.32
N ILE A 114 -1.17 0.49 16.57
CA ILE A 114 -1.59 -0.41 15.48
C ILE A 114 -1.76 -1.86 15.92
N GLY A 115 -1.59 -2.15 17.22
CA GLY A 115 -1.61 -3.51 17.75
C GLY A 115 -0.53 -4.41 17.14
N CYS A 116 0.61 -3.84 16.76
CA CYS A 116 1.76 -4.54 16.22
C CYS A 116 3.05 -4.00 16.84
N LYS A 117 3.42 -4.51 18.02
CA LYS A 117 4.59 -4.02 18.76
C LYS A 117 5.86 -4.08 17.91
N PHE A 118 6.63 -2.98 17.99
CA PHE A 118 7.92 -2.89 17.34
C PHE A 118 8.96 -3.75 18.09
N GLY A 119 9.82 -4.44 17.35
CA GLY A 119 10.92 -5.23 17.90
C GLY A 119 12.00 -5.44 16.85
N LYS A 120 13.22 -4.96 17.14
CA LYS A 120 14.36 -4.95 16.19
C LYS A 120 14.68 -6.32 15.58
N TYR A 121 14.55 -7.38 16.38
CA TYR A 121 14.84 -8.76 15.98
C TYR A 121 13.61 -9.57 15.58
N LYS A 122 12.42 -8.95 15.53
CA LYS A 122 11.18 -9.61 15.14
C LYS A 122 11.10 -9.71 13.62
N ILE A 123 10.60 -10.83 13.12
CA ILE A 123 10.18 -10.95 11.71
C ILE A 123 8.71 -10.60 11.61
N TYR A 124 8.39 -9.68 10.70
CA TYR A 124 7.04 -9.24 10.39
C TYR A 124 6.54 -9.94 9.13
N ASN A 125 5.30 -10.43 9.19
CA ASN A 125 4.62 -10.98 8.02
C ASN A 125 3.91 -9.88 7.20
N THR A 126 3.46 -10.21 6.00
CA THR A 126 2.72 -9.31 5.10
C THR A 126 1.60 -8.52 5.79
N GLU A 127 0.81 -9.14 6.67
CA GLU A 127 -0.30 -8.45 7.35
C GLU A 127 0.21 -7.40 8.34
N GLN A 128 1.23 -7.74 9.11
CA GLN A 128 1.85 -6.82 10.06
C GLN A 128 2.57 -5.67 9.37
N ILE A 129 3.29 -5.96 8.28
CA ILE A 129 3.92 -4.94 7.43
C ILE A 129 2.86 -3.97 6.91
N ASN A 130 1.73 -4.50 6.44
CA ASN A 130 0.63 -3.66 5.97
C ASN A 130 0.10 -2.70 7.03
N ARG A 131 -0.01 -3.12 8.29
CA ARG A 131 -0.43 -2.22 9.38
C ARG A 131 0.54 -1.04 9.55
N TRP A 132 1.85 -1.29 9.43
CA TRP A 132 2.87 -0.24 9.46
C TRP A 132 2.79 0.70 8.26
N VAL A 133 2.74 0.16 7.05
CA VAL A 133 2.63 0.95 5.81
C VAL A 133 1.37 1.82 5.82
N GLU A 134 0.25 1.23 6.25
CA GLU A 134 -1.03 1.90 6.40
C GLU A 134 -0.94 3.05 7.41
N PHE A 135 -0.35 2.79 8.57
CA PHE A 135 -0.18 3.80 9.60
C PHE A 135 0.64 4.97 9.07
N LEU A 136 1.78 4.70 8.43
CA LEU A 136 2.59 5.75 7.81
C LEU A 136 1.82 6.52 6.73
N ALA A 137 1.05 5.83 5.89
CA ALA A 137 0.24 6.47 4.84
C ALA A 137 -0.89 7.35 5.41
N ARG A 138 -1.27 7.18 6.68
CA ARG A 138 -2.24 8.04 7.37
C ARG A 138 -1.59 9.22 8.08
N ASN A 139 -0.28 9.19 8.30
CA ASN A 139 0.44 10.23 9.01
C ASN A 139 1.19 11.12 8.00
N PRO A 140 0.52 12.16 7.46
CA PRO A 140 1.12 13.00 6.41
C PRO A 140 2.35 13.77 6.90
N ASN A 141 2.58 13.84 8.21
CA ASN A 141 3.74 14.51 8.79
C ASN A 141 5.04 13.77 8.50
N PHE A 142 5.00 12.46 8.26
CA PHE A 142 6.17 11.62 7.99
C PHE A 142 6.16 11.19 6.53
N LYS A 143 7.12 11.67 5.74
CA LYS A 143 7.21 11.40 4.30
C LYS A 143 8.60 10.92 3.93
N PHE A 144 8.72 10.18 2.83
CA PHE A 144 10.04 9.97 2.23
C PHE A 144 10.47 11.26 1.52
N PRO A 145 11.73 11.68 1.64
CA PRO A 145 12.26 12.81 0.90
C PRO A 145 12.16 12.52 -0.60
N TYR A 146 11.51 13.44 -1.34
CA TYR A 146 11.32 13.34 -2.80
C TYR A 146 12.65 13.13 -3.56
N ASN A 147 13.78 13.57 -2.99
CA ASN A 147 15.10 13.53 -3.62
C ASN A 147 15.84 12.18 -3.52
N ARG A 148 15.34 11.19 -2.77
CA ARG A 148 15.98 9.86 -2.64
C ARG A 148 15.25 8.73 -3.40
N LEU A 149 14.22 9.05 -4.18
CA LEU A 149 13.50 8.08 -5.02
C LEU A 149 14.22 7.74 -6.33
N LYS A 150 15.52 8.07 -6.48
CA LYS A 150 16.30 7.65 -7.66
C LYS A 150 16.57 6.14 -7.58
N LYS A 151 15.77 5.40 -8.37
CA LYS A 151 16.04 4.11 -9.01
C LYS A 151 16.96 3.17 -8.23
N VAL A 152 16.38 2.22 -7.51
CA VAL A 152 16.96 0.88 -7.48
C VAL A 152 16.69 0.33 -8.89
N GLY A 153 17.75 0.33 -9.71
CA GLY A 153 17.74 -0.26 -11.05
C GLY A 153 17.73 -1.78 -10.98
#